data_AF-A0A2S9FLM0-F1
#
_entry.id   AF-A0A2S9FLM0-F1
#
_cell.length_a   1.000
_cell.length_b   1.000
_cell.length_c   1.000
_cell.angle_alpha   90.00
_cell.angle_beta   90.00
_cell.angle_gamma   90.00
#
_symmetry.space_group_name_H-M   'P 1'
#
loop_
_entity.id
_entity.type
_entity.pdbx_description
1 polymer ?
#
loop_
_entity_poly.entity_id
_entity_poly.type
_entity_poly.pdbx_seq_one_letter_code
_entity_poly.pdbx_strand_id
1 'polypeptide(L)'
;AGIDACETKDAREILGMVCDLYALSVIEEDKAWFIEHRFLSTERAKAVTRGINDRCKRLRPYAETLVDGFGIPEKLRYAEMLHPENIPDADEHEQKDATSAGVI
;
A
#
# COMPACT_ATOMS: atom_id res chain seq x y z
N ALA A 1 -2.05 21.00 -4.72
CA ALA A 1 -3.19 21.37 -5.60
C ALA A 1 -4.45 20.57 -5.28
N GLY A 2 -4.44 19.23 -5.37
CA GLY A 2 -5.63 18.41 -5.04
C GLY A 2 -5.95 18.34 -3.54
N ILE A 3 -4.93 18.08 -2.70
CA ILE A 3 -5.09 17.97 -1.25
C ILE A 3 -5.38 19.33 -0.62
N ASP A 4 -4.69 20.38 -1.06
CA ASP A 4 -4.88 21.74 -0.53
C ASP A 4 -6.29 22.29 -0.77
N ALA A 5 -7.02 21.75 -1.76
CA ALA A 5 -8.38 22.13 -2.07
C ALA A 5 -9.43 21.41 -1.20
N CYS A 6 -9.07 20.38 -0.43
CA CYS A 6 -10.03 19.72 0.46
C CYS A 6 -10.38 20.65 1.62
N GLU A 7 -11.67 20.77 1.94
CA GLU A 7 -12.16 21.68 2.98
C GLU A 7 -11.82 21.18 4.40
N THR A 8 -12.00 19.87 4.63
CA THR A 8 -11.81 19.23 5.93
C THR A 8 -10.34 18.93 6.20
N LYS A 9 -9.86 19.26 7.41
CA LYS A 9 -8.49 18.97 7.84
C LYS A 9 -8.18 17.47 7.83
N ASP A 10 -9.10 16.65 8.31
CA ASP A 10 -8.93 15.20 8.39
C ASP A 10 -8.79 14.57 7.00
N ALA A 11 -9.58 15.02 6.03
CA ALA A 11 -9.45 14.58 4.64
C ALA A 11 -8.08 14.96 4.05
N ARG A 12 -7.58 16.16 4.34
CA ARG A 12 -6.23 16.57 3.92
C ARG A 12 -5.13 15.69 4.52
N GLU A 13 -5.24 15.35 5.79
CA GLU A 13 -4.27 14.49 6.47
C GLU A 13 -4.26 13.08 5.88
N ILE A 14 -5.44 12.48 5.67
CA ILE A 14 -5.56 11.12 5.10
C ILE A 14 -5.06 11.10 3.65
N LEU A 15 -5.49 12.03 2.81
CA LEU A 15 -5.02 12.10 1.41
C LEU A 15 -3.54 12.44 1.32
N GLY A 16 -3.00 13.21 2.29
CA GLY A 16 -1.57 13.42 2.47
C GLY A 16 -0.81 12.10 2.67
N MET A 17 -1.33 11.21 3.53
CA MET A 17 -0.73 9.89 3.72
C MET A 17 -0.78 9.02 2.46
N VAL A 18 -1.85 9.11 1.66
CA VAL A 18 -1.95 8.39 0.37
C VAL A 18 -0.95 8.96 -0.65
N CYS A 19 -0.79 10.28 -0.70
CA CYS A 19 0.18 10.94 -1.56
C CYS A 19 1.63 10.57 -1.18
N ASP A 20 1.95 10.58 0.12
CA ASP A 20 3.24 10.10 0.64
C ASP A 20 3.49 8.64 0.21
N LEU A 21 2.49 7.78 0.39
CA LEU A 21 2.58 6.36 0.04
C LEU A 21 2.86 6.17 -1.45
N TYR A 22 2.16 6.90 -2.31
CA TYR A 22 2.37 6.86 -3.76
C TYR A 22 3.77 7.36 -4.15
N ALA A 23 4.24 8.46 -3.57
CA ALA A 23 5.58 8.96 -3.83
C ALA A 23 6.65 7.94 -3.43
N LEU A 24 6.47 7.28 -2.26
CA LEU A 24 7.37 6.23 -1.80
C LEU A 24 7.33 4.98 -2.68
N SER A 25 6.16 4.58 -3.19
CA SER A 25 6.05 3.40 -4.06
C SER A 25 6.77 3.60 -5.39
N VAL A 26 6.65 4.79 -6.00
CA VAL A 26 7.37 5.13 -7.24
C VAL A 26 8.89 5.06 -7.01
N ILE A 27 9.39 5.59 -5.89
CA ILE A 27 10.81 5.50 -5.56
C ILE A 27 11.24 4.05 -5.31
N GLU A 28 10.37 3.22 -4.75
CA GLU A 28 10.67 1.81 -4.44
C GLU A 28 10.77 0.96 -5.69
N GLU A 29 9.92 1.19 -6.69
CA GLU A 29 9.94 0.54 -8.00
C GLU A 29 11.27 0.79 -8.73
N ASP A 30 11.73 2.05 -8.73
CA ASP A 30 12.96 2.46 -9.43
C ASP A 30 14.20 2.55 -8.52
N LYS A 31 14.16 1.98 -7.30
CA LYS A 31 15.22 2.19 -6.29
C LYS A 31 16.62 1.74 -6.75
N ALA A 32 16.70 0.71 -7.59
CA ALA A 32 17.96 0.23 -8.13
C ALA A 32 18.63 1.30 -9.01
N TRP A 33 17.85 1.92 -9.90
CA TRP A 33 18.30 3.00 -10.76
C TRP A 33 18.80 4.21 -9.95
N PHE A 34 18.07 4.61 -8.89
CA PHE A 34 18.49 5.71 -8.01
C PHE A 34 19.79 5.42 -7.24
N ILE A 35 20.04 4.16 -6.88
CA ILE A 35 21.27 3.74 -6.21
C ILE A 35 22.45 3.76 -7.18
N GLU A 36 22.27 3.24 -8.39
CA GLU A 36 23.28 3.22 -9.46
C GLU A 36 23.78 4.62 -9.78
N HIS A 37 22.86 5.59 -9.86
CA HIS A 37 23.17 6.99 -10.15
C HIS A 37 23.57 7.81 -8.91
N ARG A 38 23.73 7.16 -7.74
CA ARG A 38 24.14 7.80 -6.48
C ARG A 38 23.18 8.89 -5.96
N PHE A 39 21.95 8.94 -6.45
CA PHE A 39 20.90 9.81 -5.90
C PHE A 39 20.35 9.29 -4.58
N LEU A 40 20.43 7.96 -4.36
CA LEU A 40 19.97 7.32 -3.13
C LEU A 40 21.04 6.37 -2.58
N SER A 41 21.29 6.41 -1.27
CA SER A 41 22.12 5.40 -0.62
C SER A 41 21.31 4.12 -0.40
N THR A 42 22.00 2.99 -0.26
CA THR A 42 21.38 1.70 0.08
C THR A 42 20.60 1.76 1.41
N GLU A 43 21.09 2.53 2.38
CA GLU A 43 20.39 2.76 3.64
C GLU A 43 19.09 3.55 3.46
N ARG A 44 19.12 4.63 2.66
CA ARG A 44 17.93 5.43 2.36
C ARG A 44 16.92 4.64 1.54
N ALA A 45 17.35 3.79 0.62
CA ALA A 45 16.47 2.88 -0.11
C ALA A 45 15.75 1.90 0.83
N LYS A 46 16.44 1.35 1.84
CA LYS A 46 15.80 0.54 2.89
C LYS A 46 14.81 1.36 3.73
N ALA A 47 15.12 2.63 3.99
CA ALA A 47 14.22 3.53 4.70
C ALA A 47 12.92 3.80 3.91
N VAL A 48 12.98 3.86 2.57
CA VAL A 48 11.78 3.99 1.71
C VAL A 48 10.86 2.79 1.92
N THR A 49 11.37 1.56 1.85
CA THR A 49 10.57 0.34 2.09
C THR A 49 9.94 0.33 3.49
N ARG A 50 10.67 0.79 4.52
CA ARG A 50 10.11 0.95 5.87
C ARG A 50 9.01 2.01 5.90
N GLY A 51 9.23 3.13 5.23
CA GLY A 51 8.26 4.21 5.11
C GLY A 51 6.94 3.75 4.50
N ILE A 52 6.99 2.92 3.45
CA ILE A 52 5.81 2.29 2.84
C ILE A 52 5.06 1.47 3.89
N ASN A 53 5.74 0.55 4.58
CA ASN A 53 5.12 -0.31 5.59
C ASN A 53 4.46 0.50 6.72
N ASP A 54 5.11 1.56 7.19
CA ASP A 54 4.57 2.42 8.24
C ASP A 54 3.35 3.20 7.76
N ARG A 55 3.35 3.69 6.51
CA ARG A 55 2.19 4.37 5.91
C ARG A 55 1.03 3.39 5.72
N CYS A 56 1.28 2.17 5.23
CA CYS A 56 0.25 1.13 5.12
C CYS A 56 -0.40 0.82 6.48
N LYS A 57 0.40 0.70 7.55
CA LYS A 57 -0.13 0.48 8.91
C LYS A 57 -1.00 1.64 9.39
N ARG A 58 -0.57 2.87 9.16
CA ARG A 58 -1.32 4.08 9.54
C ARG A 58 -2.60 4.27 8.72
N LEU A 59 -2.59 3.84 7.46
CA LEU A 59 -3.73 3.97 6.55
C LEU A 59 -4.79 2.88 6.77
N ARG A 60 -4.41 1.73 7.32
CA ARG A 60 -5.30 0.56 7.50
C ARG A 60 -6.66 0.89 8.14
N PRO A 61 -6.77 1.72 9.20
CA PRO A 61 -8.07 2.06 9.80
C PRO A 61 -8.97 2.91 8.88
N TYR A 62 -8.39 3.60 7.89
CA TYR A 62 -9.11 4.49 6.97
C TYR A 62 -9.37 3.86 5.60
N ALA A 63 -8.92 2.62 5.37
CA ALA A 63 -8.99 1.96 4.07
C ALA A 63 -10.45 1.82 3.58
N GLU A 64 -11.36 1.41 4.47
CA GLU A 64 -12.80 1.31 4.16
C GLU A 64 -13.38 2.69 3.83
N THR A 65 -13.10 3.71 4.64
CA THR A 65 -13.56 5.08 4.40
C THR A 65 -13.08 5.64 3.05
N LEU A 66 -11.84 5.33 2.65
CA LEU A 66 -11.30 5.74 1.37
C LEU A 66 -11.98 5.04 0.19
N VAL A 67 -12.26 3.74 0.31
CA VAL A 67 -12.96 2.97 -0.72
C VAL A 67 -14.41 3.43 -0.85
N ASP A 68 -15.09 3.67 0.27
CA ASP A 68 -16.46 4.18 0.27
C ASP A 68 -16.56 5.60 -0.27
N GLY A 69 -15.52 6.42 -0.08
CA GLY A 69 -15.42 7.77 -0.64
C GLY A 69 -15.53 7.83 -2.17
N PHE A 70 -15.27 6.74 -2.89
CA PHE A 70 -15.48 6.69 -4.35
C PHE A 70 -16.96 6.67 -4.76
N GLY A 71 -17.90 6.47 -3.83
CA GLY A 71 -19.34 6.55 -4.10
C GLY A 71 -19.84 5.47 -5.06
N ILE A 72 -19.10 4.38 -5.23
CA ILE A 72 -19.45 3.30 -6.16
C ILE A 72 -20.68 2.56 -5.60
N PRO A 73 -21.81 2.48 -6.36
CA PRO A 73 -22.98 1.72 -5.95
C PRO A 73 -22.66 0.24 -5.79
N GLU A 74 -23.19 -0.42 -4.75
CA GLU A 74 -22.92 -1.84 -4.43
C GLU A 74 -23.17 -2.78 -5.61
N LYS A 75 -24.20 -2.51 -6.42
CA LYS A 75 -24.53 -3.26 -7.64
C LYS A 75 -23.42 -3.23 -8.71
N LEU A 76 -22.57 -2.21 -8.68
CA LEU A 76 -21.42 -2.05 -9.58
C LEU A 76 -20.10 -2.50 -8.93
N ARG A 77 -20.10 -2.80 -7.62
CA ARG A 77 -18.94 -3.34 -6.89
C ARG A 77 -18.77 -4.86 -7.10
N TYR A 78 -19.71 -5.52 -7.79
CA TYR A 78 -19.66 -6.95 -8.02
C TYR A 78 -18.49 -7.30 -8.95
N ALA A 79 -17.49 -7.97 -8.38
CA ALA A 79 -16.42 -8.63 -9.11
C ALA A 79 -16.44 -10.10 -8.74
N GLU A 80 -16.41 -11.00 -9.72
CA GLU A 80 -16.44 -12.46 -9.51
C GLU A 80 -15.37 -12.96 -8.52
N MET A 81 -14.21 -12.30 -8.52
CA MET A 81 -13.10 -12.57 -7.60
C MET A 81 -13.35 -12.19 -6.14
N LEU A 82 -14.41 -11.42 -5.85
CA LEU A 82 -14.82 -11.00 -4.50
C LEU A 82 -16.09 -11.76 -4.03
N HIS A 83 -16.48 -12.83 -4.74
CA HIS A 83 -17.61 -13.65 -4.31
C HIS A 83 -17.30 -14.30 -2.96
N PRO A 84 -18.22 -14.33 -1.97
CA PRO A 84 -17.96 -14.88 -0.64
C PRO A 84 -17.43 -16.32 -0.63
N GLU A 85 -17.74 -17.10 -1.67
CA GLU A 85 -17.27 -18.47 -1.86
C GLU A 85 -15.81 -18.56 -2.36
N ASN A 86 -15.26 -17.45 -2.88
CA ASN A 86 -13.92 -17.36 -3.47
C ASN A 86 -12.96 -16.51 -2.62
N ILE A 87 -13.42 -15.92 -1.50
CA ILE A 87 -12.56 -15.18 -0.58
C ILE A 87 -11.85 -16.20 0.31
N PRO A 88 -10.52 -16.38 0.20
CA PRO A 88 -9.80 -17.20 1.16
C PRO A 88 -9.94 -16.56 2.55
N ASP A 89 -10.30 -17.37 3.55
CA ASP A 89 -10.46 -16.91 4.92
C ASP A 89 -9.17 -16.21 5.38
N ALA A 90 -9.30 -14.99 5.90
CA ALA A 90 -8.17 -14.15 6.31
C ALA A 90 -7.32 -14.75 7.44
N ASP A 91 -7.75 -15.88 8.02
CA ASP A 91 -7.04 -16.63 9.07
C ASP A 91 -6.18 -17.78 8.51
N GLU A 92 -6.23 -18.09 7.21
CA GLU A 92 -5.34 -19.06 6.57
C GLU A 92 -4.03 -18.39 6.11
N HIS A 93 -3.32 -17.76 7.05
CA HIS A 93 -1.86 -17.68 6.90
C HIS A 93 -1.30 -19.06 7.23
N GLU A 94 -1.45 -19.99 6.29
CA GLU A 94 -0.74 -21.26 6.33
C GLU A 94 0.75 -20.94 6.34
N GLN A 95 1.34 -21.10 7.53
CA GLN A 95 2.77 -21.08 7.76
C GLN A 95 3.37 -22.15 6.84
N LYS A 96 3.74 -21.77 5.62
CA LYS A 96 4.56 -22.62 4.77
C LYS A 96 5.91 -22.72 5.43
N ASP A 97 6.04 -23.77 6.23
CA ASP A 97 7.26 -24.21 6.88
C ASP A 97 8.42 -24.12 5.89
N ALA A 98 9.38 -23.26 6.23
CA ALA A 98 10.68 -23.27 5.62
C ALA A 98 11.38 -24.57 6.06
N THR A 99 11.13 -25.67 5.38
CA THR A 99 11.96 -26.87 5.44
C THR A 99 12.25 -27.38 4.04
N SER A 100 13.53 -27.21 3.68
CA SER A 100 14.31 -28.00 2.72
C SER A 100 14.09 -27.79 1.22
N ALA A 101 14.98 -27.01 0.63
CA ALA A 101 15.74 -27.48 -0.52
C ALA A 101 17.20 -26.98 -0.37
N GLY A 102 18.05 -27.83 0.18
CA GLY A 102 19.49 -27.66 0.03
C GLY A 102 19.94 -27.95 -1.41
N VAL A 103 21.08 -27.36 -1.76
CA VAL A 103 21.99 -27.73 -2.86
C VAL A 103 21.41 -27.53 -4.27
N ILE A 104 21.85 -26.48 -4.98
CA ILE A 104 23.14 -26.41 -5.69
C ILE A 104 23.67 -24.97 -5.59
#